data_AF-A0ABD0L2G9-F1
#
_entry.id   AF-A0ABD0L2G9-F1
#
_cell.length_a   1.000
_cell.length_b   1.000
_cell.length_c   1.000
_cell.angle_alpha   90.00
_cell.angle_beta   90.00
_cell.angle_gamma   90.00
#
_symmetry.space_group_name_H-M   'P 1'
#
loop_
_entity.id
_entity.type
_entity.pdbx_description
1 polymer ?
#
loop_
_entity_poly.entity_id
_entity_poly.type
_entity_poly.pdbx_seq_one_letter_code
_entity_poly.pdbx_strand_id
1 'polypeptide(L)' 'MEYEAVPLHKHREHTDTCANILNEEWPRSKAARNHSLGKSCDDLPCTLVLRRKSDHEVVGSSRMVTVQGKEGACLFES' A
#
# COMPACT_ATOMS: atom_id res chain seq x y z
N MET A 1 10.21 -1.35 19.85
CA MET A 1 10.15 -0.77 18.49
C MET A 1 8.69 -0.57 18.17
N GLU A 2 8.27 0.68 17.92
CA GLU A 2 6.87 0.98 17.61
C GLU A 2 6.67 1.16 16.12
N TYR A 3 5.55 0.65 15.61
CA TYR A 3 5.15 0.74 14.23
C TYR A 3 3.78 1.42 14.12
N GLU A 4 3.50 1.96 12.95
CA GLU A 4 2.19 2.51 12.59
C GLU A 4 1.82 2.12 11.17
N ALA A 5 0.52 1.94 10.94
CA ALA A 5 -0.04 1.76 9.61
C ALA A 5 -0.66 3.08 9.15
N VAL A 6 -0.18 3.60 8.03
CA VAL A 6 -0.63 4.89 7.48
C VAL A 6 -1.12 4.75 6.04
N PRO A 7 -2.14 5.51 5.61
CA PRO A 7 -2.63 5.45 4.24
C PRO A 7 -1.62 6.06 3.25
N LEU A 8 -1.26 5.30 2.21
CA LEU A 8 -0.25 5.72 1.22
C LEU A 8 -0.61 7.02 0.51
N HIS A 9 -1.90 7.25 0.26
CA HIS A 9 -2.34 8.47 -0.43
C HIS A 9 -2.14 9.77 0.37
N LYS A 10 -1.93 9.67 1.69
CA LYS A 10 -1.55 10.81 2.56
C LYS A 10 -0.04 10.88 2.82
N HIS A 11 0.71 9.86 2.38
CA HIS A 11 2.16 9.73 2.56
C HIS A 11 2.83 9.24 1.26
N ARG A 12 2.63 10.01 0.18
CA ARG A 12 3.06 9.64 -1.18
C ARG A 12 4.57 9.49 -1.33
N GLU A 13 5.35 10.03 -0.40
CA GLU A 13 6.80 9.82 -0.31
C GLU A 13 7.20 8.34 -0.21
N HIS A 14 6.31 7.47 0.29
CA HIS A 14 6.58 6.02 0.40
C HIS A 14 6.26 5.21 -0.87
N THR A 15 5.70 5.83 -1.91
CA THR A 15 5.20 5.11 -3.10
C THR A 15 6.29 4.28 -3.77
N ASP A 16 7.47 4.88 -3.98
CA ASP A 16 8.57 4.20 -4.65
C ASP A 16 9.16 3.08 -3.79
N THR A 17 9.24 3.26 -2.47
CA THR A 17 9.68 2.23 -1.54
C THR A 17 8.73 1.03 -1.53
N CYS A 18 7.41 1.27 -1.47
CA CYS A 18 6.41 0.22 -1.58
C CYS A 18 6.49 -0.51 -2.94
N ALA A 19 6.71 0.22 -4.03
CA ALA A 19 6.88 -0.38 -5.35
C ALA A 19 8.11 -1.30 -5.43
N ASN A 20 9.21 -0.91 -4.80
CA ASN A 20 10.43 -1.71 -4.74
C ASN A 20 10.21 -2.99 -3.92
N ILE A 21 9.67 -2.88 -2.70
CA ILE A 21 9.35 -4.04 -1.84
C ILE A 21 8.45 -5.04 -2.58
N LEU A 22 7.40 -4.55 -3.24
CA LEU A 22 6.50 -5.43 -4.01
C LEU A 22 7.18 -6.11 -5.20
N ASN A 23 8.21 -5.50 -5.76
CA ASN A 23 8.96 -6.06 -6.88
C ASN A 23 10.06 -7.03 -6.43
N GLU A 24 10.51 -6.97 -5.18
CA GLU A 24 11.39 -7.99 -4.58
C GLU A 24 10.67 -9.34 -4.50
N GLU A 25 9.38 -9.33 -4.16
CA GLU A 25 8.55 -10.55 -4.07
C GLU A 25 7.89 -10.93 -5.40
N TRP A 26 7.33 -9.95 -6.13
CA TRP A 26 6.58 -10.18 -7.38
C TRP A 26 7.03 -9.19 -8.48
N PRO A 27 8.06 -9.52 -9.28
CA PRO A 27 8.63 -8.58 -10.25
C PRO A 27 7.64 -8.09 -11.32
N ARG A 28 7.43 -6.77 -11.37
CA ARG A 28 6.62 -6.05 -12.38
C ARG A 28 7.30 -4.74 -12.78
N SER A 29 6.84 -4.09 -13.86
CA SER A 29 7.35 -2.76 -14.20
C SER A 29 7.02 -1.73 -13.10
N LYS A 30 7.96 -0.81 -12.83
CA LYS A 30 7.77 0.25 -11.84
C LYS A 30 6.55 1.13 -12.18
N ALA A 31 6.31 1.38 -13.47
CA ALA A 31 5.12 2.09 -13.93
C ALA A 31 3.81 1.37 -13.55
N ALA A 32 3.74 0.04 -13.68
CA ALA A 32 2.56 -0.72 -13.29
C ALA A 32 2.34 -0.71 -11.78
N ARG A 33 3.43 -0.75 -10.98
CA ARG A 33 3.36 -0.60 -9.52
C ARG A 33 2.85 0.78 -9.11
N ASN A 34 3.48 1.83 -9.63
CA ASN A 34 3.11 3.21 -9.32
C ASN A 34 1.68 3.54 -9.76
N HIS A 35 1.22 2.99 -10.89
CA HIS A 35 -0.18 3.11 -11.30
C HIS A 35 -1.14 2.43 -10.31
N SER A 36 -0.82 1.23 -9.81
CA SER A 36 -1.68 0.53 -8.83
C SER A 36 -1.72 1.24 -7.48
N LEU A 37 -0.54 1.58 -6.94
CA LEU A 37 -0.37 2.33 -5.68
C LEU A 37 -0.98 3.74 -5.77
N GLY A 38 -0.94 4.33 -6.97
CA GLY A 38 -1.57 5.61 -7.31
C GLY A 38 -3.06 5.66 -6.98
N LYS A 39 -3.76 4.52 -7.11
CA LYS A 39 -5.21 4.42 -6.89
C LYS A 39 -5.64 4.49 -5.43
N SER A 40 -4.72 4.48 -4.46
CA SER A 40 -5.09 4.61 -3.05
C SER A 40 -5.89 5.89 -2.82
N CYS A 41 -7.00 5.79 -2.08
CA CYS A 41 -7.85 6.90 -1.65
C CYS A 41 -8.41 6.66 -0.24
N ASP A 42 -9.22 7.61 0.28
CA ASP A 42 -9.88 7.51 1.60
C ASP A 42 -10.95 6.39 1.66
N ASP A 43 -11.46 5.95 0.50
CA ASP A 43 -12.35 4.80 0.37
C ASP A 43 -11.57 3.53 -0.04
N LEU A 44 -12.12 2.69 -0.93
CA LEU A 44 -11.42 1.57 -1.54
C LEU A 44 -11.25 1.82 -3.04
N PRO A 45 -10.06 1.55 -3.61
CA PRO A 45 -8.94 0.86 -2.98
C PRO A 45 -8.08 1.75 -2.07
N CYS A 46 -7.58 1.21 -0.94
CA CYS A 46 -6.69 1.91 -0.02
C CYS A 46 -5.44 1.08 0.26
N THR A 47 -4.26 1.64 0.01
CA THR A 47 -2.98 1.01 0.37
C THR A 47 -2.54 1.54 1.72
N LEU A 48 -2.32 0.62 2.66
CA LEU A 48 -1.74 0.89 3.97
C LEU A 48 -0.25 0.59 3.93
N VAL A 49 0.55 1.51 4.45
CA VAL A 49 2.00 1.38 4.61
C VAL A 49 2.29 1.11 6.08
N LEU A 50 2.96 -0.01 6.36
CA LEU A 50 3.49 -0.28 7.70
C LEU A 50 4.88 0.34 7.78
N ARG A 51 5.07 1.27 8.72
CA ARG A 51 6.37 1.94 8.93
C ARG A 51 6.74 2.03 10.39
N ARG A 52 8.03 2.12 10.67
CA ARG A 52 8.55 2.38 12.02
C ARG A 52 8.27 3.83 12.40
N LYS A 53 7.82 4.08 13.64
CA LYS A 53 7.48 5.45 14.08
C LYS A 53 8.69 6.38 14.24
N SER A 54 9.88 5.83 14.52
CA SER A 54 11.06 6.63 14.86
C SER A 54 11.72 7.31 13.67
N ASP A 55 11.71 6.66 12.51
CA ASP A 55 12.44 7.07 11.30
C ASP A 55 11.59 6.93 10.02
N HIS A 56 10.34 6.48 10.14
CA HIS A 56 9.43 6.23 9.02
C HIS A 56 9.95 5.21 8.01
N GLU A 57 10.87 4.33 8.42
CA GLU A 57 11.31 3.20 7.60
C GLU A 57 10.11 2.31 7.26
N VAL A 58 9.86 2.13 5.96
CA VAL A 58 8.79 1.27 5.45
C VAL A 58 9.23 -0.18 5.56
N VAL A 59 8.42 -0.98 6.25
CA VAL A 59 8.66 -2.43 6.39
C VAL A 59 7.72 -3.27 5.52
N GLY A 60 6.68 -2.66 4.96
CA GLY A 60 5.77 -3.32 4.03
C GLY A 60 4.54 -2.49 3.70
N SER A 61 3.69 -3.03 2.84
CA SER A 61 2.39 -2.47 2.50
C SER A 61 1.38 -3.56 2.25
N SER A 62 0.10 -3.24 2.43
CA SER A 62 -1.01 -4.08 1.95
C SER A 62 -2.14 -3.19 1.43
N ARG A 63 -2.81 -3.65 0.39
CA ARG A 63 -3.87 -2.92 -0.29
C ARG A 63 -5.22 -3.57 -0.01
N MET A 64 -6.16 -2.76 0.42
CA MET A 64 -7.56 -3.13 0.55
C MET A 64 -8.30 -2.77 -0.73
N VAL A 65 -9.11 -3.68 -1.25
CA VAL A 65 -9.97 -3.46 -2.43
C VAL A 65 -11.39 -3.96 -2.17
N THR A 66 -12.38 -3.40 -2.87
CA THR A 66 -13.77 -3.86 -2.75
C THR A 66 -13.94 -5.29 -3.24
N VAL A 67 -14.89 -6.03 -2.65
CA VAL A 67 -15.33 -7.33 -3.16
C VAL A 67 -16.66 -7.15 -3.86
N GLN A 68 -16.70 -7.44 -5.17
CA GLN A 68 -17.92 -7.28 -5.96
C GLN A 68 -19.07 -8.11 -5.39
N GLY A 69 -20.22 -7.46 -5.17
CA GLY A 69 -21.42 -8.11 -4.64
C GLY A 69 -21.38 -8.44 -3.14
N LYS A 70 -20.36 -7.98 -2.40
CA LYS A 70 -20.27 -8.12 -0.95
C LYS A 70 -20.05 -6.76 -0.28
N GLU A 71 -21.14 -6.09 0.06
CA GLU A 71 -21.10 -4.88 0.86
C GLU A 71 -20.50 -5.15 2.25
N GLY A 72 -19.76 -4.19 2.80
CA GLY A 72 -19.09 -4.33 4.09
C GLY A 72 -17.89 -5.28 4.12
N ALA A 73 -17.45 -5.80 2.98
CA ALA A 73 -16.27 -6.64 2.86
C ALA A 73 -15.19 -6.02 1.96
N CYS A 74 -13.93 -6.32 2.25
CA CYS A 74 -12.79 -6.00 1.40
C CYS A 74 -11.83 -7.20 1.28
N LEU A 75 -11.04 -7.21 0.22
CA LEU A 75 -9.92 -8.12 0.03
C LEU A 75 -8.62 -7.38 0.34
N PHE A 76 -7.75 -8.02 1.12
CA PHE A 76 -6.37 -7.59 1.29
C PHE A 76 -5.51 -8.28 0.24
N GLU A 77 -4.74 -7.48 -0.50
CA GLU A 77 -3.74 -7.93 -1.45
C GLU A 77 -2.38 -7.28 -1.13
N SER A 78 -1.32 -7.85 -1.69
CA SER A 78 0.05 -7.35 -1.55
C SER A 78 0.30 -6.15 -2.47
#